data_AF-X1BQD6-F1
#
_entry.id   AF-X1BQD6-F1
#
_cell.length_a   1.000
_cell.length_b   1.000
_cell.length_c   1.000
_cell.angle_alpha   90.00
_cell.angle_beta   90.00
_cell.angle_gamma   90.00
#
_symmetry.space_group_name_H-M   'P 1'
#
loop_
_entity.id
_entity.type
_entity.pdbx_description
1 polymer ?
#
loop_
_entity_poly.entity_id
_entity_poly.type
_entity_poly.pdbx_seq_one_letter_code
_entity_poly.pdbx_strand_id
1 'polypeptide(L)'
;NIDEMREKNMNIWHKKTRYQVRYGAIHYWLGESISQSIVEADAYTPEFRQFFKDMKRAVDPNFLLSPNKFHMYSYEDDMTKYIVKDEE
;
A
#
# COMPACT_ATOMS: atom_id res chain seq x y z
N ASN A 1 -14.28 -5.97 22.27
CA ASN A 1 -14.48 -4.51 22.32
C ASN A 1 -13.21 -3.72 21.95
N ILE A 2 -12.01 -4.12 22.40
CA ILE A 2 -10.75 -3.49 21.94
C ILE A 2 -10.49 -3.72 20.44
N ASP A 3 -10.85 -4.89 19.91
CA ASP A 3 -10.54 -5.24 18.52
C ASP A 3 -11.38 -4.45 17.50
N GLU A 4 -12.67 -4.24 17.77
CA GLU A 4 -13.56 -3.41 16.95
C GLU A 4 -13.08 -1.96 16.88
N MET A 5 -12.67 -1.39 18.02
CA MET A 5 -12.08 -0.05 18.04
C MET A 5 -10.76 0.03 17.27
N ARG A 6 -9.92 -1.01 17.36
CA ARG A 6 -8.65 -1.08 16.63
C ARG A 6 -8.90 -1.08 15.13
N GLU A 7 -9.80 -1.93 14.66
CA GLU A 7 -10.17 -2.02 13.24
C GLU A 7 -10.74 -0.70 12.72
N LYS A 8 -11.67 -0.09 13.46
CA LYS A 8 -12.23 1.22 13.11
C LYS A 8 -11.16 2.30 12.99
N ASN A 9 -10.21 2.32 13.93
CA ASN A 9 -9.10 3.28 13.90
C ASN A 9 -8.17 3.02 12.70
N MET A 10 -7.88 1.78 12.37
CA MET A 10 -7.07 1.43 11.19
C MET A 10 -7.75 1.88 9.90
N ASN A 11 -9.05 1.64 9.75
CA ASN A 11 -9.82 2.09 8.59
C ASN A 11 -9.78 3.61 8.43
N ILE A 12 -9.92 4.36 9.54
CA ILE A 12 -9.80 5.83 9.53
C ILE A 12 -8.39 6.27 9.10
N TRP A 13 -7.34 5.61 9.60
CA TRP A 13 -5.96 5.93 9.25
C TRP A 13 -5.67 5.72 7.77
N HIS A 14 -6.09 4.58 7.20
CA HIS A 14 -5.94 4.30 5.78
C HIS A 14 -6.70 5.34 4.94
N LYS A 15 -7.98 5.59 5.27
CA LYS A 15 -8.81 6.58 4.56
C LYS A 15 -8.16 7.97 4.54
N LYS A 16 -7.74 8.48 5.70
CA LYS A 16 -7.08 9.81 5.78
C LYS A 16 -5.76 9.87 5.01
N THR A 17 -4.96 8.81 5.06
CA THR A 17 -3.69 8.74 4.34
C THR A 17 -3.93 8.74 2.82
N ARG A 18 -4.89 7.94 2.34
CA ARG A 18 -5.26 7.94 0.91
C ARG A 18 -5.70 9.32 0.41
N TYR A 19 -6.50 10.04 1.18
CA TYR A 19 -6.90 11.41 0.81
C TYR A 19 -5.72 12.36 0.68
N GLN A 20 -4.75 12.31 1.59
CA GLN A 20 -3.54 13.13 1.51
C GLN A 20 -2.74 12.82 0.23
N VAL A 21 -2.64 11.54 -0.12
CA VAL A 21 -1.95 11.09 -1.33
C VAL A 21 -2.64 11.58 -2.60
N ARG A 22 -3.97 11.45 -2.68
CA ARG A 22 -4.76 11.96 -3.82
C ARG A 22 -4.70 13.48 -3.95
N TYR A 23 -4.50 14.19 -2.84
CA TYR A 23 -4.25 15.63 -2.83
C TYR A 23 -2.82 16.01 -3.25
N GLY A 24 -1.94 15.03 -3.49
CA GLY A 24 -0.57 15.24 -3.95
C GLY A 24 0.49 15.23 -2.84
N ALA A 25 0.14 14.85 -1.61
CA ALA A 25 1.10 14.73 -0.51
C ALA A 25 1.67 13.31 -0.39
N ILE A 26 2.89 13.18 0.15
CA ILE A 26 3.48 11.86 0.45
C ILE A 26 4.21 11.89 1.79
N HIS A 27 4.08 10.82 2.57
CA HIS A 27 4.77 10.67 3.85
C HIS A 27 6.20 10.20 3.62
N TYR A 28 7.17 10.77 4.34
CA TYR A 28 8.58 10.39 4.23
C TYR A 28 8.89 9.03 4.89
N TRP A 29 8.06 8.60 5.84
CA TRP A 29 8.18 7.32 6.52
C TRP A 29 6.99 6.43 6.21
N LEU A 30 7.27 5.29 5.56
CA LEU A 30 6.27 4.38 5.01
C LEU A 30 6.30 3.07 5.80
N GLY A 31 5.81 3.12 7.04
CA GLY A 31 5.46 1.92 7.81
C GLY A 31 4.36 1.10 7.09
N GLU A 32 4.03 -0.08 7.60
CA GLU A 32 3.13 -1.03 6.92
C GLU A 32 1.83 -0.38 6.43
N SER A 33 1.04 0.23 7.33
CA SER A 33 -0.26 0.84 7.01
C SER A 33 -0.17 2.00 6.01
N ILE A 34 0.83 2.87 6.17
CA ILE A 34 1.03 4.01 5.27
C ILE A 34 1.47 3.52 3.89
N SER A 35 2.39 2.54 3.84
CA SER A 35 2.88 1.94 2.58
C SER A 35 1.77 1.26 1.78
N GLN A 36 0.80 0.64 2.47
CA GLN A 36 -0.40 0.07 1.86
C GLN A 36 -1.32 1.18 1.35
N SER A 37 -1.57 2.21 2.18
CA SER A 37 -2.44 3.34 1.83
C SER A 37 -1.99 4.09 0.57
N ILE A 38 -0.69 4.28 0.35
CA ILE A 38 -0.21 4.96 -0.87
C ILE A 38 -0.46 4.13 -2.14
N VAL A 39 -0.40 2.79 -2.04
CA VAL A 39 -0.72 1.89 -3.16
C VAL A 39 -2.22 1.91 -3.41
N GLU A 40 -3.02 1.84 -2.35
CA GLU A 40 -4.48 1.94 -2.41
C GLU A 40 -4.97 3.28 -2.99
N ALA A 41 -4.16 4.33 -2.88
CA ALA A 41 -4.43 5.65 -3.44
C ALA A 41 -3.96 5.84 -4.90
N ASP A 42 -3.40 4.80 -5.52
CA ASP A 42 -2.85 4.82 -6.88
C ASP A 42 -1.71 5.86 -7.06
N ALA A 43 -0.82 5.97 -6.08
CA ALA A 43 0.26 6.96 -6.08
C ALA A 43 1.34 6.74 -7.16
N TYR A 44 1.43 5.52 -7.71
CA TYR A 44 2.51 5.12 -8.61
C TYR A 44 1.99 4.91 -10.01
N THR A 45 2.76 5.33 -11.02
CA THR A 45 2.42 4.97 -12.41
C THR A 45 2.55 3.46 -12.62
N PRO A 46 1.88 2.88 -13.64
CA PRO A 46 2.02 1.47 -13.98
C PRO A 46 3.47 1.03 -14.17
N GLU A 47 4.29 1.87 -14.82
CA GLU A 47 5.71 1.59 -15.09
C GLU A 47 6.52 1.52 -13.79
N PHE A 48 6.26 2.44 -12.86
CA PHE A 48 6.94 2.43 -11.57
C PHE A 48 6.54 1.23 -10.72
N ARG A 49 5.26 0.83 -10.72
CA ARG A 49 4.82 -0.39 -10.00
C ARG A 49 5.54 -1.63 -10.51
N GLN A 50 5.66 -1.78 -11.82
CA GLN A 50 6.39 -2.90 -12.41
C GLN A 50 7.87 -2.88 -12.05
N PHE A 51 8.54 -1.73 -12.24
CA PHE A 51 9.94 -1.56 -11.83
C PHE A 51 10.15 -1.90 -10.34
N PHE A 52 9.24 -1.45 -9.48
CA PHE A 52 9.37 -1.68 -8.04
C PHE A 52 9.23 -3.17 -7.68
N LYS A 53 8.29 -3.88 -8.32
CA LYS A 53 8.17 -5.35 -8.19
C LYS A 53 9.39 -6.09 -8.73
N ASP A 54 9.95 -5.65 -9.85
CA ASP A 54 11.15 -6.25 -10.43
C ASP A 54 12.36 -6.11 -9.50
N MET A 55 12.54 -4.93 -8.91
CA MET A 55 13.57 -4.69 -7.89
C MET A 55 13.37 -5.57 -6.66
N LYS A 56 12.12 -5.69 -6.18
CA LYS A 56 11.80 -6.56 -5.04
C LYS A 56 12.17 -8.02 -5.34
N ARG A 57 11.77 -8.54 -6.50
CA ARG A 57 12.10 -9.92 -6.92
C ARG A 57 13.60 -10.15 -7.04
N ALA A 58 14.35 -9.17 -7.54
CA ALA A 58 15.79 -9.30 -7.72
C ALA A 58 16.55 -9.50 -6.39
N VAL A 59 16.07 -8.89 -5.30
CA VAL A 59 16.73 -8.96 -3.98
C VAL A 59 16.04 -9.88 -2.97
N ASP A 60 14.77 -10.20 -3.20
CA ASP A 60 13.95 -11.08 -2.38
C ASP A 60 13.04 -11.94 -3.28
N PRO A 61 13.61 -12.96 -3.96
CA PRO A 61 12.91 -13.75 -4.98
C PRO A 61 11.72 -14.54 -4.43
N ASN A 62 11.71 -14.81 -3.13
CA ASN A 62 10.66 -15.55 -2.43
C ASN A 62 9.70 -14.63 -1.65
N PHE A 63 9.88 -13.31 -1.74
CA PHE A 63 9.00 -12.31 -1.09
C PHE A 63 8.85 -12.51 0.43
N LEU A 64 9.93 -12.92 1.11
CA LEU A 64 9.90 -13.20 2.56
C LEU A 64 10.04 -11.93 3.41
N LEU A 65 10.68 -10.90 2.88
CA LEU A 65 11.01 -9.69 3.62
C LEU A 65 9.85 -8.69 3.58
N SER A 66 9.11 -8.60 4.69
CA SER A 66 8.00 -7.66 4.87
C SER A 66 6.92 -7.73 3.77
N PRO A 67 6.28 -8.90 3.53
CA PRO A 67 5.35 -9.11 2.41
C PRO A 67 4.10 -8.22 2.44
N ASN A 68 3.67 -7.76 3.63
CA ASN A 68 2.54 -6.83 3.75
C ASN A 68 2.87 -5.41 3.27
N LYS A 69 4.16 -5.04 3.23
CA LYS A 69 4.58 -3.68 2.91
C LYS A 69 4.28 -3.41 1.43
N PHE A 70 3.60 -2.31 1.14
CA PHE A 70 3.12 -1.97 -0.21
C PHE A 70 2.25 -3.05 -0.87
N HIS A 71 1.65 -3.98 -0.10
CA HIS A 71 0.93 -5.14 -0.65
C HIS A 71 1.79 -6.06 -1.55
N MET A 72 3.08 -6.25 -1.24
CA MET A 72 4.01 -7.08 -2.02
C MET A 72 4.09 -8.53 -1.53
N TYR A 73 3.05 -9.32 -1.81
CA TYR A 73 2.97 -10.71 -1.36
C TYR A 73 3.72 -11.71 -2.25
N SER A 74 3.73 -11.48 -3.57
CA SER A 74 4.43 -12.30 -4.54
C SER A 74 4.68 -11.53 -5.83
N TYR A 75 5.49 -12.08 -6.74
CA TYR A 75 5.76 -11.43 -8.02
C TYR A 75 4.54 -11.41 -8.94
N GLU A 76 3.70 -12.45 -8.91
CA GLU A 76 2.51 -12.53 -9.75
C GLU A 76 1.36 -11.67 -9.23
N ASP A 77 1.50 -11.13 -8.01
CA ASP A 77 0.42 -10.40 -7.39
C ASP A 77 0.18 -9.03 -8.04
N ASP A 78 -1.05 -8.78 -8.47
CA ASP A 78 -1.40 -7.53 -9.11
C ASP A 78 -1.72 -6.46 -8.06
N MET A 79 -0.85 -5.44 -7.98
CA MET A 79 -1.01 -4.32 -7.04
C MET A 79 -2.27 -3.50 -7.31
N THR A 80 -2.81 -3.52 -8.53
CA THR A 80 -3.99 -2.72 -8.88
C THR A 80 -5.27 -3.21 -8.22
N LYS A 81 -5.32 -4.48 -7.80
CA LYS A 81 -6.47 -5.03 -7.07
C LYS A 81 -6.68 -4.39 -5.70
N TYR A 82 -5.66 -3.71 -5.16
CA TYR A 82 -5.72 -2.98 -3.90
C TYR A 82 -6.10 -1.52 -4.05
N ILE A 83 -6.20 -1.00 -5.29
CA ILE A 83 -6.59 0.39 -5.51
C ILE A 83 -8.04 0.57 -5.04
N VAL A 84 -8.23 1.47 -4.07
CA VAL A 84 -9.54 1.82 -3.56
C VAL A 84 -10.04 3.00 -4.38
N LYS A 85 -11.09 2.83 -5.17
CA LYS A 85 -11.79 3.99 -5.78
C LYS A 85 -12.55 4.71 -4.67
N ASP A 86 -12.68 6.04 -4.76
CA ASP A 86 -13.24 6.88 -3.70
C ASP A 86 -14.45 6.22 -3.02
N GLU A 87 -14.33 6.05 -1.70
CA GLU A 87 -15.44 5.66 -0.85
C GLU A 87 -16.36 6.89 -0.74
N GLU A 88 -17.63 6.76 -1.13
CA GLU A 88 -18.68 7.72 -0.72
C GLU A 88 -18.63 8.00 0.79
#